data_AF-A0A7C7QZD9-F1
#
_entry.id   AF-A0A7C7QZD9-F1
#
_cell.length_a   1.000
_cell.length_b   1.000
_cell.length_c   1.000
_cell.angle_alpha   90.00
_cell.angle_beta   90.00
_cell.angle_gamma   90.00
#
_symmetry.space_group_name_H-M   'P 1'
#
loop_
_entity.id
_entity.type
_entity.pdbx_description
1 polymer ?
#
loop_
_entity_poly.entity_id
_entity_poly.type
_entity_poly.pdbx_seq_one_letter_code
_entity_poly.pdbx_strand_id
1 'polypeptide(L)'
;MKTERRDGLTPEQPVRWEQLIHQAGEHYGRNRWQCVQLLEQARRIDDGHAGLHYLLGECYDALEMYDKAREAYIRAKELDICPLPILEEMNQAILETADRTGTPVVDVRRIFEMTSDHGIPDNRYLLDHVHPTIEGHQLIGAALCGELIRQGIVHPVDGWKEVRKELFQKHLDSLDNLYFLRGMERLEALRCWTQGKTDGAVSKKESS
;
A
#
# COMPACT_ATOMS: atom_id res chain seq x y z
N MET A 1 9.08 -1.07 -6.85
CA MET A 1 10.02 -1.74 -5.93
C MET A 1 11.35 -1.93 -6.62
N LYS A 2 12.43 -1.49 -5.98
CA LYS A 2 13.81 -1.70 -6.43
C LYS A 2 14.40 -2.86 -5.63
N THR A 3 15.09 -3.77 -6.30
CA THR A 3 15.55 -5.04 -5.71
C THR A 3 17.01 -5.29 -6.03
N GLU A 4 17.71 -5.94 -5.10
CA GLU A 4 19.06 -6.48 -5.28
C GLU A 4 19.02 -7.96 -4.90
N ARG A 5 19.92 -8.73 -5.52
CA ARG A 5 20.06 -10.15 -5.20
C ARG A 5 20.85 -10.31 -3.93
N ARG A 6 20.59 -11.39 -3.20
CA ARG A 6 21.44 -11.74 -2.06
C ARG A 6 22.87 -12.07 -2.52
N ASP A 7 23.83 -11.79 -1.65
CA ASP A 7 25.22 -12.17 -1.85
C ASP A 7 25.42 -13.69 -1.78
N GLY A 8 26.50 -14.18 -2.38
CA GLY A 8 26.92 -15.58 -2.24
C GLY A 8 26.18 -16.60 -3.12
N LEU A 9 25.45 -16.14 -4.15
CA LEU A 9 24.84 -17.03 -5.13
C LEU A 9 25.88 -17.69 -6.05
N THR A 10 25.71 -18.97 -6.35
CA THR A 10 26.50 -19.64 -7.41
C THR A 10 26.05 -19.15 -8.79
N PRO A 11 26.87 -19.26 -9.84
CA PRO A 11 26.50 -18.80 -11.19
C PRO A 11 25.20 -19.39 -11.75
N GLU A 12 24.84 -20.60 -11.35
CA GLU A 12 23.65 -21.32 -11.84
C GLU A 12 22.36 -20.91 -11.11
N GLN A 13 22.48 -20.43 -9.88
CA GLN A 13 21.34 -20.06 -9.03
C GLN A 13 20.51 -18.90 -9.61
N PRO A 14 21.11 -17.80 -10.09
CA PRO A 14 20.41 -16.75 -10.81
C PRO A 14 19.60 -17.25 -12.01
N VAL A 15 20.20 -18.09 -12.84
CA VAL A 15 19.55 -18.63 -14.05
C VAL A 15 18.36 -19.50 -13.65
N ARG A 16 18.53 -20.35 -12.64
CA ARG A 16 17.44 -21.18 -12.12
C ARG A 16 16.32 -20.34 -11.51
N TRP A 17 16.66 -19.29 -10.77
CA TRP A 17 15.70 -18.38 -10.17
C TRP A 17 14.87 -17.67 -11.25
N GLU A 18 15.51 -17.13 -12.29
CA GLU A 18 14.82 -16.48 -13.42
C GLU A 18 13.86 -17.43 -14.13
N GLN A 19 14.28 -18.69 -14.36
CA GLN A 19 13.41 -19.72 -14.93
C GLN A 19 12.18 -19.99 -14.06
N LEU A 20 12.34 -20.08 -12.74
CA LEU A 20 11.24 -20.32 -11.81
C LEU A 20 10.27 -19.13 -11.78
N ILE A 21 10.78 -17.89 -11.80
CA ILE A 21 9.95 -16.68 -11.87
C ILE A 21 9.17 -16.61 -13.18
N HIS A 22 9.81 -16.92 -14.31
CA HIS A 22 9.14 -16.96 -15.61
C HIS A 22 8.00 -18.00 -15.61
N GLN A 23 8.27 -19.23 -15.14
CA GLN A 23 7.25 -20.27 -15.02
C GLN A 23 6.13 -19.88 -14.05
N ALA A 24 6.45 -19.22 -12.94
CA ALA A 24 5.45 -18.73 -12.00
C ALA A 24 4.51 -17.71 -12.67
N GLY A 25 5.05 -16.83 -13.52
CA GLY A 25 4.27 -15.86 -14.31
C GLY A 25 3.23 -16.50 -15.21
N GLU A 26 3.57 -17.61 -15.88
CA GLU A 26 2.63 -18.37 -16.73
C GLU A 26 1.44 -18.96 -15.94
N HIS A 27 1.66 -19.23 -14.64
CA HIS A 27 0.64 -19.77 -13.74
C HIS A 27 -0.10 -18.70 -12.94
N TYR A 28 0.40 -17.45 -12.87
CA TYR A 28 -0.14 -16.39 -12.01
C TYR A 28 -1.66 -16.21 -12.19
N GLY A 29 -2.14 -16.03 -13.42
CA GLY A 29 -3.57 -15.85 -13.69
C GLY A 29 -4.40 -17.13 -13.86
N ARG A 30 -3.77 -18.32 -13.85
CA ARG A 30 -4.43 -19.59 -14.22
C ARG A 30 -4.50 -20.61 -13.08
N ASN A 31 -3.45 -20.66 -12.26
CA ASN A 31 -3.32 -21.61 -11.16
C ASN A 31 -2.43 -21.01 -10.07
N ARG A 32 -3.08 -20.34 -9.10
CA ARG A 32 -2.43 -19.69 -7.97
C ARG A 32 -1.60 -20.65 -7.12
N TRP A 33 -2.08 -21.88 -6.92
CA TRP A 33 -1.35 -22.91 -6.19
C TRP A 33 -0.01 -23.25 -6.85
N GLN A 34 -0.02 -23.51 -8.16
CA GLN A 34 1.21 -23.80 -8.91
C GLN A 34 2.17 -22.61 -8.92
N CYS A 35 1.63 -21.39 -9.03
CA CYS A 35 2.40 -20.16 -8.93
C CYS A 35 3.14 -20.08 -7.59
N VAL A 36 2.43 -20.27 -6.46
CA VAL A 36 3.04 -20.30 -5.12
C VAL A 36 4.14 -21.35 -5.03
N GLN A 37 3.92 -22.58 -5.52
CA GLN A 37 4.95 -23.63 -5.45
C GLN A 37 6.25 -23.26 -6.18
N LEU A 38 6.15 -22.56 -7.31
CA LEU A 38 7.30 -22.08 -8.09
C LEU A 38 7.99 -20.89 -7.41
N LEU A 39 7.21 -19.93 -6.91
CA LEU A 39 7.71 -18.79 -6.16
C LEU A 39 8.42 -19.21 -4.86
N GLU A 40 7.91 -20.22 -4.16
CA GLU A 40 8.54 -20.80 -2.98
C GLU A 40 9.87 -21.51 -3.30
N GLN A 41 9.97 -22.16 -4.45
CA GLN A 41 11.26 -22.69 -4.94
C GLN A 41 12.25 -21.58 -5.26
N ALA A 42 11.79 -20.50 -5.90
CA ALA A 42 12.61 -19.32 -6.18
C ALA A 42 13.06 -18.66 -4.86
N ARG A 43 12.17 -18.56 -3.86
CA ARG A 43 12.48 -18.01 -2.53
C ARG A 43 13.61 -18.74 -1.83
N ARG A 44 13.70 -20.08 -1.99
CA ARG A 44 14.82 -20.87 -1.43
C ARG A 44 16.17 -20.53 -2.08
N ILE A 45 16.16 -20.05 -3.32
CA ILE A 45 17.35 -19.64 -4.05
C ILE A 45 17.71 -18.19 -3.73
N ASP A 46 16.75 -17.28 -3.69
CA ASP A 46 16.95 -15.88 -3.32
C ASP A 46 15.67 -15.33 -2.68
N ASP A 47 15.73 -15.08 -1.37
CA ASP A 47 14.67 -14.51 -0.57
C ASP A 47 14.83 -12.99 -0.36
N GLY A 48 15.85 -12.37 -0.95
CA GLY A 48 16.10 -10.93 -0.89
C GLY A 48 15.31 -10.12 -1.93
N HIS A 49 14.61 -10.78 -2.84
CA HIS A 49 13.91 -10.11 -3.93
C HIS A 49 12.51 -9.63 -3.54
N ALA A 50 12.35 -8.33 -3.29
CA ALA A 50 11.08 -7.71 -2.89
C ALA A 50 9.88 -8.08 -3.79
N GLY A 51 10.07 -8.04 -5.12
CA GLY A 51 9.01 -8.39 -6.08
C GLY A 51 8.56 -9.85 -6.02
N LEU A 52 9.40 -10.78 -5.54
CA LEU A 52 9.02 -12.18 -5.36
C LEU A 52 8.01 -12.30 -4.22
N HIS A 53 8.28 -11.63 -3.10
CA HIS A 53 7.39 -11.64 -1.94
C HIS A 53 6.07 -10.92 -2.24
N TYR A 54 6.09 -9.86 -3.06
CA TYR A 54 4.86 -9.21 -3.51
C TYR A 54 3.97 -10.18 -4.31
N LEU A 55 4.55 -10.93 -5.26
CA LEU A 55 3.81 -11.94 -6.03
C LEU A 55 3.31 -13.10 -5.17
N LEU A 56 4.07 -13.50 -4.15
CA LEU A 56 3.59 -14.47 -3.15
C LEU A 56 2.39 -13.92 -2.39
N GLY A 57 2.44 -12.66 -1.96
CA GLY A 57 1.35 -11.95 -1.31
C GLY A 57 0.07 -12.02 -2.13
N GLU A 58 0.13 -11.59 -3.38
CA GLU A 58 -1.01 -11.61 -4.31
C GLU A 58 -1.57 -13.02 -4.53
N CYS A 59 -0.70 -14.03 -4.63
CA CYS A 59 -1.16 -15.40 -4.81
C CYS A 59 -1.77 -15.98 -3.54
N TYR A 60 -1.23 -15.69 -2.37
CA TYR A 60 -1.79 -16.10 -1.09
C TYR A 60 -3.13 -15.43 -0.81
N ASP A 61 -3.26 -14.15 -1.14
CA ASP A 61 -4.49 -13.38 -1.01
C ASP A 61 -5.61 -13.96 -1.90
N ALA A 62 -5.29 -14.21 -3.18
CA ALA A 62 -6.21 -14.87 -4.11
C ALA A 62 -6.57 -16.33 -3.72
N LEU A 63 -5.82 -16.93 -2.80
CA LEU A 63 -6.08 -18.26 -2.23
C LEU A 63 -6.72 -18.18 -0.84
N GLU A 64 -7.12 -16.99 -0.39
CA GLU A 64 -7.71 -16.73 0.93
C GLU A 64 -6.79 -17.12 2.10
N MET A 65 -5.47 -17.18 1.84
CA MET A 65 -4.44 -17.45 2.84
C MET A 65 -3.92 -16.13 3.44
N TYR A 66 -4.82 -15.34 4.03
CA TYR A 66 -4.59 -13.94 4.36
C TYR A 66 -3.40 -13.68 5.29
N ASP A 67 -3.17 -14.54 6.29
CA ASP A 67 -2.02 -14.40 7.19
C ASP A 67 -0.70 -14.46 6.40
N LYS A 68 -0.58 -15.42 5.48
CA LYS A 68 0.60 -15.56 4.60
C LYS A 68 0.70 -14.41 3.61
N ALA A 69 -0.43 -13.94 3.10
CA ALA A 69 -0.47 -12.79 2.20
C ALA A 69 0.09 -11.55 2.90
N ARG A 70 -0.38 -11.27 4.11
CA ARG A 70 0.09 -10.16 4.95
C ARG A 70 1.59 -10.25 5.23
N GLU A 71 2.08 -11.40 5.66
CA GLU A 71 3.51 -11.63 5.90
C GLU A 71 4.35 -11.36 4.65
N ALA A 72 3.89 -11.86 3.49
CA ALA A 72 4.59 -11.68 2.22
C ALA A 72 4.58 -10.22 1.76
N TYR A 73 3.47 -9.48 1.90
CA TYR A 73 3.41 -8.05 1.59
C TYR A 73 4.33 -7.21 2.48
N ILE A 74 4.37 -7.50 3.79
CA ILE A 74 5.30 -6.85 4.72
C ILE A 74 6.74 -7.15 4.30
N ARG A 75 7.06 -8.41 4.01
CA ARG A 75 8.42 -8.79 3.57
C ARG A 75 8.82 -8.13 2.26
N ALA A 76 7.88 -7.99 1.33
CA ALA A 76 8.07 -7.21 0.11
C ALA A 76 8.46 -5.76 0.44
N LYS A 77 7.68 -5.07 1.29
CA LYS A 77 7.98 -3.70 1.71
C LYS A 77 9.37 -3.58 2.35
N GLU A 78 9.71 -4.49 3.26
CA GLU A 78 11.00 -4.46 3.98
C GLU A 78 12.22 -4.73 3.09
N LEU A 79 12.02 -5.39 1.95
CA LEU A 79 13.10 -5.68 0.98
C LEU A 79 13.20 -4.66 -0.16
N ASP A 80 12.28 -3.69 -0.23
CA ASP A 80 12.40 -2.61 -1.20
C ASP A 80 13.56 -1.72 -0.81
N ILE A 81 14.57 -1.59 -1.68
CA ILE A 81 15.80 -0.85 -1.40
C ILE A 81 15.56 0.65 -1.28
N CYS A 82 14.49 1.14 -1.91
CA CYS A 82 14.09 2.53 -1.83
C CYS A 82 12.62 2.59 -1.40
N PRO A 83 12.32 2.25 -0.14
CA PRO A 83 10.95 2.19 0.32
C PRO A 83 10.41 3.62 0.46
N LEU A 84 9.29 3.89 -0.22
CA LEU A 84 8.47 5.07 0.06
C LEU A 84 7.63 4.89 1.35
N PRO A 85 7.07 3.70 1.64
CA PRO A 85 6.36 3.47 2.89
C PRO A 85 7.32 3.33 4.09
N ILE A 86 6.81 3.58 5.29
CA ILE A 86 7.55 3.38 6.53
C ILE A 86 7.83 1.89 6.79
N LEU A 87 9.07 1.57 7.17
CA LEU A 87 9.48 0.22 7.56
C LEU A 87 9.00 -0.17 8.96
N GLU A 88 8.94 -1.46 9.26
CA GLU A 88 8.48 -1.97 10.57
C GLU A 88 9.26 -1.37 11.74
N GLU A 89 10.60 -1.37 11.65
CA GLU A 89 11.47 -0.84 12.71
C GLU A 89 11.24 0.66 12.95
N MET A 90 11.04 1.43 11.88
CA MET A 90 10.76 2.87 11.98
C MET A 90 9.39 3.14 12.58
N ASN A 91 8.36 2.38 12.18
CA ASN A 91 7.03 2.49 12.75
C ASN A 91 7.05 2.16 14.25
N GLN A 92 7.75 1.08 14.62
CA GLN A 92 7.92 0.68 16.01
C GLN A 92 8.66 1.75 16.82
N ALA A 93 9.72 2.35 16.28
CA ALA A 93 10.45 3.44 16.94
C ALA A 93 9.58 4.68 17.22
N ILE A 94 8.64 5.01 16.33
CA ILE A 94 7.65 6.08 16.55
C ILE A 94 6.73 5.72 17.72
N LEU A 95 6.17 4.51 17.74
CA LEU A 95 5.26 4.06 18.79
C LEU A 95 5.94 4.00 20.16
N GLU A 96 7.16 3.45 20.23
CA GLU A 96 7.96 3.38 21.46
C GLU A 96 8.36 4.76 21.97
N THR A 97 8.68 5.68 21.07
CA THR A 97 8.98 7.06 21.45
C THR A 97 7.75 7.75 22.00
N ALA A 98 6.59 7.58 21.36
CA ALA A 98 5.33 8.12 21.83
C ALA A 98 4.95 7.60 23.23
N ASP A 99 5.10 6.29 23.47
CA ASP A 99 4.88 5.68 24.78
C ASP A 99 5.82 6.25 25.84
N ARG A 100 7.13 6.29 25.55
CA ARG A 100 8.15 6.81 26.47
C ARG A 100 7.94 8.29 26.84
N THR A 101 7.52 9.12 25.90
CA THR A 101 7.32 10.56 26.14
C THR A 101 5.92 10.89 26.63
N GLY A 102 5.00 9.92 26.66
CA GLY A 102 3.58 10.16 26.88
C GLY A 102 2.94 11.00 25.77
N THR A 103 3.57 11.06 24.59
CA THR A 103 3.03 11.81 23.45
C THR A 103 1.89 10.99 22.84
N PRO A 104 0.68 11.55 22.69
CA PRO A 104 -0.41 10.80 22.08
C PRO A 104 -0.12 10.51 20.61
N VAL A 105 -0.43 9.28 20.17
CA VAL A 105 -0.26 8.84 18.79
C VAL A 105 -1.57 8.30 18.25
N VAL A 106 -1.91 8.71 17.02
CA VAL A 106 -2.98 8.08 16.25
C VAL A 106 -2.34 7.05 15.32
N ASP A 107 -2.48 5.77 15.68
CA ASP A 107 -1.95 4.66 14.89
C ASP A 107 -2.86 4.39 13.68
N VAL A 108 -2.64 5.18 12.62
CA VAL A 108 -3.39 5.07 11.36
C VAL A 108 -3.23 3.70 10.72
N ARG A 109 -2.04 3.09 10.81
CA ARG A 109 -1.80 1.74 10.29
C ARG A 109 -2.71 0.75 10.99
N ARG A 110 -2.75 0.76 12.32
CA ARG A 110 -3.61 -0.13 13.09
C ARG A 110 -5.08 0.10 12.80
N ILE A 111 -5.48 1.36 12.61
CA ILE A 111 -6.85 1.71 12.22
C ILE A 111 -7.19 1.06 10.88
N PHE A 112 -6.36 1.22 9.84
CA PHE A 112 -6.59 0.63 8.53
C PHE A 112 -6.64 -0.89 8.60
N GLU A 113 -5.68 -1.54 9.28
CA GLU A 113 -5.67 -2.98 9.48
C GLU A 113 -6.95 -3.48 10.19
N MET A 114 -7.45 -2.77 11.20
CA MET A 114 -8.66 -3.17 11.93
C MET A 114 -9.95 -2.98 11.13
N THR A 115 -9.98 -2.03 10.20
CA THR A 115 -11.17 -1.70 9.41
C THR A 115 -11.19 -2.33 8.03
N SER A 116 -10.06 -2.89 7.60
CA SER A 116 -9.96 -3.64 6.36
C SER A 116 -10.32 -5.11 6.55
N ASP A 117 -10.86 -5.69 5.49
CA ASP A 117 -11.13 -7.12 5.45
C ASP A 117 -9.82 -7.90 5.64
N HIS A 118 -9.88 -8.92 6.50
CA HIS A 118 -8.76 -9.82 6.80
C HIS A 118 -7.46 -9.15 7.29
N GLY A 119 -7.50 -7.87 7.71
CA GLY A 119 -6.33 -7.19 8.25
C GLY A 119 -5.33 -6.65 7.22
N ILE A 120 -5.70 -6.64 5.93
CA ILE A 120 -4.85 -6.15 4.84
C ILE A 120 -5.47 -4.88 4.25
N PRO A 121 -4.81 -3.71 4.37
CA PRO A 121 -5.29 -2.48 3.74
C PRO A 121 -5.46 -2.65 2.23
N ASP A 122 -6.64 -2.31 1.73
CA ASP A 122 -7.04 -2.46 0.33
C ASP A 122 -7.22 -1.09 -0.36
N ASN A 123 -7.70 -1.15 -1.60
CA ASN A 123 -7.94 0.02 -2.44
C ASN A 123 -9.01 0.97 -1.90
N ARG A 124 -9.71 0.61 -0.82
CA ARG A 124 -10.66 1.48 -0.14
C ARG A 124 -9.95 2.60 0.59
N TYR A 125 -8.85 2.29 1.29
CA TYR A 125 -8.14 3.27 2.12
C TYR A 125 -6.88 3.81 1.46
N LEU A 126 -6.28 3.05 0.54
CA LEU A 126 -5.03 3.40 -0.12
C LEU A 126 -5.21 3.39 -1.65
N LEU A 127 -4.88 4.49 -2.32
CA LEU A 127 -4.92 4.60 -3.79
C LEU A 127 -3.73 3.89 -4.45
N ASP A 128 -2.62 3.88 -3.75
CA ASP A 128 -1.40 3.15 -4.04
C ASP A 128 -0.72 2.78 -2.72
N HIS A 129 0.50 2.25 -2.78
CA HIS A 129 1.24 1.77 -1.62
C HIS A 129 1.58 2.82 -0.54
N VAL A 130 1.31 4.12 -0.76
CA VAL A 130 1.54 5.18 0.25
C VAL A 130 0.42 6.22 0.37
N HIS A 131 -0.36 6.49 -0.68
CA HIS A 131 -1.32 7.58 -0.68
C HIS A 131 -2.71 7.13 -0.23
N PRO A 132 -3.33 7.76 0.79
CA PRO A 132 -4.71 7.49 1.15
C PRO A 132 -5.69 7.88 0.05
N THR A 133 -6.82 7.17 -0.03
CA THR A 133 -7.99 7.63 -0.79
C THR A 133 -8.68 8.78 -0.06
N ILE A 134 -9.73 9.35 -0.67
CA ILE A 134 -10.61 10.31 0.02
C ILE A 134 -11.19 9.69 1.30
N GLU A 135 -11.65 8.44 1.24
CA GLU A 135 -12.18 7.73 2.41
C GLU A 135 -11.08 7.49 3.45
N GLY A 136 -9.88 7.10 3.01
CA GLY A 136 -8.70 6.97 3.88
C GLY A 136 -8.38 8.28 4.61
N HIS A 137 -8.38 9.41 3.90
CA HIS A 137 -8.19 10.73 4.50
C HIS A 137 -9.30 11.11 5.49
N GLN A 138 -10.57 10.80 5.18
CA GLN A 138 -11.69 11.05 6.10
C GLN A 138 -11.55 10.23 7.39
N LEU A 139 -11.10 8.98 7.30
CA LEU A 139 -10.86 8.11 8.45
C LEU A 139 -9.71 8.64 9.32
N ILE A 140 -8.59 9.03 8.71
CA ILE A 140 -7.46 9.66 9.40
C ILE A 140 -7.91 10.95 10.12
N GLY A 141 -8.63 11.83 9.42
CA GLY A 141 -9.14 13.08 10.00
C GLY A 141 -10.11 12.85 11.16
N ALA A 142 -10.97 11.84 11.06
CA ALA A 142 -11.87 11.45 12.14
C ALA A 142 -11.11 10.93 13.37
N ALA A 143 -10.07 10.12 13.17
CA ALA A 143 -9.25 9.58 14.25
C ALA A 143 -8.45 10.68 14.97
N LEU A 144 -7.82 11.59 14.22
CA LEU A 144 -7.15 12.77 14.76
C LEU A 144 -8.09 13.66 15.57
N CYS A 145 -9.28 13.94 15.03
CA CYS A 145 -10.29 14.73 15.75
C CYS A 145 -10.72 14.03 17.05
N GLY A 146 -10.92 12.71 17.02
CA GLY A 146 -11.22 11.91 18.21
C GLY A 146 -10.15 12.04 19.29
N GLU A 147 -8.88 11.99 18.90
CA GLU A 147 -7.77 12.16 19.83
C GLU A 147 -7.70 13.58 20.42
N LEU A 148 -7.89 14.61 19.60
CA LEU A 148 -7.94 16.01 20.08
C LEU A 148 -9.10 16.25 21.07
N ILE A 149 -10.25 15.60 20.85
CA ILE A 149 -11.38 15.65 21.78
C ILE A 149 -11.03 14.93 23.08
N ARG A 150 -10.41 13.75 23.01
CA ARG A 150 -9.99 12.97 24.18
C ARG A 150 -9.00 13.74 25.06
N GLN A 151 -8.12 14.53 24.43
CA GLN A 151 -7.17 15.41 25.11
C GLN A 151 -7.79 16.69 25.67
N GLY A 152 -9.07 16.98 25.40
CA GLY A 152 -9.72 18.23 25.78
C GLY A 152 -9.18 19.45 25.03
N ILE A 153 -8.48 19.26 23.91
CA ILE A 153 -8.03 20.36 23.04
C ILE A 153 -9.21 20.90 22.23
N VAL A 154 -10.04 19.98 21.71
CA VAL A 154 -11.25 20.30 20.96
C VAL A 154 -12.48 19.96 21.79
N HIS A 155 -13.40 20.90 21.90
CA HIS A 155 -14.68 20.73 22.57
C HIS A 155 -15.78 20.71 21.51
N PRO A 156 -16.30 19.53 21.15
CA PRO A 156 -17.31 19.44 20.12
C PRO A 156 -18.65 19.98 20.64
N VAL A 157 -19.41 20.62 19.75
CA VAL A 157 -20.82 20.95 20.00
C VAL A 157 -21.71 19.72 19.75
N ASP A 158 -22.89 19.70 20.35
CA ASP A 158 -23.87 18.63 20.10
C ASP A 158 -24.22 18.53 18.61
N GLY A 159 -24.35 17.31 18.09
CA GLY A 159 -24.71 17.04 16.70
C GLY A 159 -23.59 17.28 15.66
N TRP A 160 -22.35 17.54 16.08
CA TRP A 160 -21.26 17.84 15.14
C TRP A 160 -20.94 16.70 14.16
N LYS A 161 -21.23 15.45 14.52
CA LYS A 161 -20.95 14.28 13.67
C LYS A 161 -21.89 14.23 12.47
N GLU A 162 -23.16 14.55 12.69
CA GLU A 162 -24.20 14.67 11.69
C GLU A 162 -23.89 15.82 10.73
N VAL A 163 -23.57 17.00 11.30
CA VAL A 163 -23.14 18.18 10.52
C VAL A 163 -21.90 17.85 9.67
N ARG A 164 -20.90 17.16 10.24
CA ARG A 164 -19.71 16.71 9.49
C ARG A 164 -20.08 15.83 8.31
N LYS A 165 -20.98 14.86 8.51
CA LYS A 165 -21.44 13.95 7.44
C LYS A 165 -22.11 14.73 6.30
N GLU A 166 -22.98 15.68 6.64
CA GLU A 166 -23.64 16.56 5.66
C GLU A 166 -22.63 17.42 4.90
N LEU A 167 -21.64 18.00 5.58
CA LEU A 167 -20.59 18.80 4.96
C LEU A 167 -19.71 17.96 4.01
N PHE A 168 -19.36 16.73 4.39
CA PHE A 168 -18.62 15.82 3.52
C PHE A 168 -19.43 15.48 2.27
N GLN A 169 -20.70 15.10 2.43
CA GLN A 169 -21.57 14.78 1.29
C GLN A 169 -21.72 15.99 0.37
N LYS A 170 -22.04 17.17 0.92
CA LYS A 170 -22.16 18.42 0.17
C LYS A 170 -20.88 18.76 -0.61
N HIS A 171 -19.71 18.53 -0.02
CA HIS A 171 -18.45 18.78 -0.71
C HIS A 171 -18.25 17.78 -1.85
N LEU A 172 -18.50 16.49 -1.64
CA LEU A 172 -18.39 15.47 -2.68
C LEU A 172 -19.36 15.75 -3.83
N ASP A 173 -20.60 16.15 -3.52
CA ASP A 173 -21.61 16.52 -4.51
C ASP A 173 -21.25 17.80 -5.29
N SER A 174 -20.37 18.64 -4.74
CA SER A 174 -19.86 19.84 -5.41
C SER A 174 -18.74 19.56 -6.41
N LEU A 175 -18.14 18.36 -6.36
CA LEU A 175 -17.11 17.95 -7.30
C LEU A 175 -17.74 17.67 -8.66
N ASP A 176 -17.08 18.11 -9.73
CA ASP A 176 -17.55 17.88 -11.09
C ASP A 176 -17.51 16.38 -11.44
N ASN A 177 -18.42 15.90 -12.30
CA ASN A 177 -18.49 14.48 -12.70
C ASN A 177 -17.16 13.95 -13.29
N LEU A 178 -16.36 14.82 -13.89
CA LEU A 178 -15.04 14.52 -14.44
C LEU A 178 -13.93 14.59 -13.39
N TYR A 179 -14.17 15.03 -12.15
CA TYR A 179 -13.15 15.14 -11.11
C TYR A 179 -12.45 13.80 -10.88
N PHE A 180 -13.23 12.74 -10.65
CA PHE A 180 -12.70 11.41 -10.43
C PHE A 180 -12.03 10.84 -11.68
N LEU A 181 -12.62 11.05 -12.86
CA LEU A 181 -12.05 10.61 -14.14
C LEU A 181 -10.70 11.26 -14.41
N ARG A 182 -10.59 12.58 -14.25
CA ARG A 182 -9.32 13.32 -14.37
C ARG A 182 -8.30 12.87 -13.34
N GLY A 183 -8.75 12.54 -12.13
CA GLY A 183 -7.91 11.95 -11.09
C GLY A 183 -7.32 10.60 -11.53
N MET A 184 -8.16 9.72 -12.08
CA MET A 184 -7.73 8.42 -12.60
C MET A 184 -6.79 8.55 -13.81
N GLU A 185 -7.10 9.43 -14.76
CA GLU A 185 -6.23 9.69 -15.93
C GLU A 185 -4.83 10.15 -15.49
N ARG A 186 -4.75 11.07 -14.51
CA ARG A 186 -3.47 11.53 -13.97
C ARG A 186 -2.71 10.43 -13.24
N LEU A 187 -3.41 9.59 -12.48
CA LEU A 187 -2.80 8.46 -11.78
C LEU A 187 -2.26 7.43 -12.78
N GLU A 188 -3.01 7.14 -13.84
CA GLU A 188 -2.58 6.23 -14.90
C GLU A 188 -1.38 6.79 -15.67
N ALA A 189 -1.40 8.08 -16.01
CA ALA A 189 -0.25 8.76 -16.62
C ALA A 189 1.00 8.68 -15.74
N LEU A 190 0.86 8.89 -14.42
CA LEU A 190 1.97 8.75 -13.46
C LEU A 190 2.48 7.30 -13.42
N ARG A 191 1.58 6.30 -13.37
CA ARG A 191 1.95 4.88 -13.41
C ARG A 191 2.73 4.54 -14.67
N CYS A 192 2.26 4.97 -15.84
CA CYS A 192 2.95 4.77 -17.12
C CYS A 192 4.35 5.42 -17.13
N TRP A 193 4.48 6.64 -16.59
CA TRP A 193 5.77 7.33 -16.45
C TRP A 193 6.74 6.54 -15.55
N THR A 194 6.29 6.08 -14.38
CA THR A 194 7.13 5.29 -13.45
C THR A 194 7.56 3.93 -14.01
N GLN A 195 6.84 3.40 -15.00
CA GLN A 195 7.18 2.14 -15.69
C GLN A 195 8.04 2.34 -16.93
N GLY A 196 8.47 3.58 -17.24
CA GLY A 196 9.25 3.90 -18.42
C GLY A 196 8.47 3.72 -19.74
N LYS A 197 7.14 3.74 -19.69
CA LYS A 197 6.25 3.48 -20.84
C LYS A 197 5.83 4.73 -21.62
N THR A 198 6.36 5.90 -21.31
CA THR A 198 6.01 7.14 -22.02
C THR A 198 7.21 7.76 -22.73
N ASP A 199 7.30 7.53 -24.04
CA ASP A 199 7.93 8.46 -24.97
C ASP A 199 6.92 9.58 -25.29
N GLY A 200 7.18 10.80 -24.81
CA GLY A 200 6.63 12.05 -25.36
C GLY A 200 5.12 12.26 -25.37
N ALA A 201 4.55 12.80 -24.27
CA ALA A 201 3.38 13.68 -24.33
C ALA A 201 3.29 14.56 -23.07
N VAL A 202 4.24 15.49 -22.90
CA VAL A 202 3.97 16.68 -22.09
C VAL A 202 2.96 17.51 -22.89
N SER A 203 1.67 17.34 -22.56
CA SER A 203 0.60 18.18 -23.09
C SER A 203 0.97 19.65 -22.87
N LYS A 204 0.98 20.39 -23.97
CA LYS A 204 1.32 21.81 -24.02
C LYS A 204 0.50 22.60 -23.00
N LYS A 205 1.18 23.50 -22.29
CA LYS A 205 0.59 24.64 -21.58
C LYS A 205 -0.44 25.32 -22.48
N GLU A 206 -1.70 25.35 -22.07
CA GLU A 206 -2.62 26.40 -22.50
C GLU A 206 -2.17 27.69 -21.82
N SER A 207 -1.64 28.60 -22.62
CA SER A 207 -1.39 29.99 -22.23
C SER A 207 -2.62 30.79 -22.68
N SER A 208 -3.00 31.74 -21.82
CA SER A 208 -4.09 32.72 -21.91
C SER A 208 -4.52 33.19 -23.30
#